data_AF-A0A8D3XZ13-F1
#
_entry.id   AF-A0A8D3XZ13-F1
#
_cell.length_a   1.000
_cell.length_b   1.000
_cell.length_c   1.000
_cell.angle_alpha   90.00
_cell.angle_beta   90.00
_cell.angle_gamma   90.00
#
_symmetry.space_group_name_H-M   'P 1'
#
loop_
_entity.id
_entity.type
_entity.pdbx_description
1 polymer ?
#
loop_
_entity_poly.entity_id
_entity_poly.type
_entity_poly.pdbx_seq_one_letter_code
_entity_poly.pdbx_strand_id
1 'polypeptide(L)'
;MYRLALLLALIAPAAQAGVLVNSPYWVVALTCANYQQCFAASNGSYTGSLSGARRFDDQTQATKFLNSLTSSLRDKSPRLEQHTEPQCVEPSGNRTYQGRPC
;
A
#
# COMPACT_ATOMS: atom_id res chain seq x y z
N MET A 1 33.86 -45.36 6.69
CA MET A 1 33.56 -43.92 6.87
C MET A 1 32.82 -43.43 5.63
N TYR A 2 31.89 -42.47 5.75
CA TYR A 2 30.99 -41.93 4.70
C TYR A 2 29.65 -42.67 4.48
N ARG A 3 28.71 -42.56 5.43
CA ARG A 3 27.27 -42.83 5.20
C ARG A 3 26.33 -41.89 5.97
N LEU A 4 26.70 -40.63 6.15
CA LEU A 4 25.84 -39.63 6.81
C LEU A 4 26.03 -38.26 6.16
N ALA A 5 25.50 -38.06 4.96
CA ALA A 5 25.48 -36.73 4.35
C ALA A 5 24.30 -36.48 3.40
N LEU A 6 23.23 -37.30 3.43
CA LEU A 6 22.16 -37.19 2.43
C LEU A 6 20.75 -36.91 2.96
N LEU A 7 20.57 -36.70 4.27
CA LEU A 7 19.23 -36.57 4.87
C LEU A 7 18.80 -35.14 5.24
N LEU A 8 19.64 -34.11 5.03
CA LEU A 8 19.34 -32.72 5.42
C LEU A 8 18.76 -31.84 4.31
N ALA A 9 18.55 -32.34 3.09
CA ALA A 9 18.07 -31.52 1.96
C ALA A 9 16.54 -31.44 1.82
N LEU A 10 15.76 -32.15 2.64
CA LEU A 10 14.31 -32.33 2.42
C LEU A 10 13.39 -31.40 3.23
N ILE A 11 13.94 -30.40 3.93
CA ILE A 11 13.16 -29.45 4.73
C ILE A 11 13.20 -28.03 4.15
N ALA A 12 13.41 -27.89 2.84
CA ALA A 12 13.16 -26.61 2.19
C ALA A 12 11.65 -26.36 2.21
N PRO A 13 11.15 -25.33 2.93
CA PRO A 13 9.74 -24.97 2.81
C PRO A 13 9.47 -24.68 1.34
N ALA A 14 8.42 -25.28 0.79
CA ALA A 14 7.95 -24.91 -0.54
C ALA A 14 7.57 -23.43 -0.46
N ALA A 15 8.39 -22.56 -1.06
CA ALA A 15 8.05 -21.16 -1.25
C ALA A 15 6.81 -21.15 -2.15
N GLN A 16 5.66 -20.88 -1.55
CA GLN A 16 4.42 -20.71 -2.29
C GLN A 16 4.58 -19.40 -3.05
N ALA A 17 4.45 -19.45 -4.38
CA ALA A 17 4.48 -18.23 -5.19
C ALA A 17 3.41 -17.26 -4.65
N GLY A 18 3.78 -15.99 -4.53
CA GLY A 18 2.83 -14.96 -4.19
C GLY A 18 1.77 -14.83 -5.28
N VAL A 19 0.67 -14.19 -4.95
CA VAL A 19 -0.39 -13.89 -5.90
C VAL A 19 -0.49 -12.37 -6.04
N LEU A 20 -0.48 -11.89 -7.27
CA LEU A 20 -0.61 -10.48 -7.58
C LEU A 20 -2.08 -10.08 -7.48
N VAL A 21 -2.40 -9.21 -6.52
CA VAL A 21 -3.76 -8.77 -6.21
C VAL A 21 -3.81 -7.25 -6.23
N ASN A 22 -4.84 -6.69 -6.87
CA ASN A 22 -5.11 -5.25 -6.81
C ASN A 22 -5.59 -4.90 -5.40
N SER A 23 -4.70 -4.31 -4.60
CA SER A 23 -4.96 -3.95 -3.22
C SER A 23 -5.38 -2.48 -3.15
N PRO A 24 -6.52 -2.16 -2.50
CA PRO A 24 -6.94 -0.79 -2.33
C PRO A 24 -6.10 -0.08 -1.27
N TYR A 25 -5.83 1.20 -1.47
CA TYR A 25 -5.24 2.09 -0.47
C TYR A 25 -5.89 3.48 -0.55
N TRP A 26 -5.77 4.22 0.54
CA TRP A 26 -6.35 5.54 0.71
C TRP A 26 -5.27 6.60 0.74
N VAL A 27 -5.58 7.74 0.14
CA VAL A 27 -4.77 8.97 0.19
C VAL A 27 -5.68 10.16 0.50
N VAL A 28 -5.07 11.28 0.90
CA VAL A 28 -5.78 12.56 1.00
C VAL A 28 -5.39 13.44 -0.19
N ALA A 29 -6.34 13.62 -1.10
CA ALA A 29 -6.21 14.52 -2.23
C ALA A 29 -6.54 15.96 -1.83
N LEU A 30 -5.88 16.91 -2.49
CA LEU A 30 -5.99 18.34 -2.27
C LEU A 30 -6.31 19.04 -3.60
N THR A 31 -6.75 20.28 -3.52
CA THR A 31 -6.93 21.17 -4.66
C THR A 31 -5.83 22.22 -4.65
N CYS A 32 -4.94 22.17 -5.63
CA CYS A 32 -3.76 23.04 -5.73
C CYS A 32 -3.78 23.78 -7.06
N ALA A 33 -3.52 25.10 -7.03
CA ALA A 33 -3.66 25.95 -8.22
C ALA A 33 -2.75 25.56 -9.40
N ASN A 34 -1.55 25.01 -9.12
CA ASN A 34 -0.52 24.76 -10.12
C ASN A 34 -0.32 23.27 -10.46
N TYR A 35 -1.10 22.36 -9.88
CA TYR A 35 -0.91 20.92 -10.04
C TYR A 35 -2.21 20.22 -10.44
N GLN A 36 -2.16 19.44 -11.52
CA GLN A 36 -3.26 18.58 -11.95
C GLN A 36 -3.59 17.50 -10.92
N GLN A 37 -2.55 17.01 -10.22
CA GLN A 37 -2.66 16.04 -9.14
C GLN A 37 -1.98 16.62 -7.90
N CYS A 38 -2.67 16.63 -6.76
CA CYS A 38 -2.12 17.18 -5.53
C CYS A 38 -2.57 16.32 -4.35
N PHE A 39 -1.61 15.85 -3.56
CA PHE A 39 -1.88 14.94 -2.43
C PHE A 39 -1.09 15.35 -1.20
N ALA A 40 -1.64 15.12 -0.02
CA ALA A 40 -0.91 15.33 1.21
C ALA A 40 0.21 14.27 1.37
N ALA A 41 1.44 14.74 1.54
CA ALA A 41 2.59 13.89 1.85
C ALA A 41 2.82 13.79 3.37
N SER A 42 2.44 14.85 4.10
CA SER A 42 2.41 14.90 5.56
C SER A 42 1.28 15.83 6.02
N ASN A 43 1.15 16.09 7.33
CA ASN A 43 0.12 17.00 7.84
C ASN A 43 0.40 18.49 7.51
N GLY A 44 1.60 18.83 7.05
CA GLY A 44 2.01 20.18 6.68
C GLY A 44 2.60 20.33 5.28
N SER A 45 2.70 19.25 4.51
CA SER A 45 3.25 19.28 3.14
C SER A 45 2.41 18.48 2.16
N TYR A 46 2.50 18.86 0.89
CA TYR A 46 1.84 18.18 -0.22
C TYR A 46 2.82 17.89 -1.35
N THR A 47 2.44 16.97 -2.23
CA THR A 47 3.17 16.57 -3.42
C THR A 47 2.29 16.69 -4.65
N GLY A 48 2.92 16.87 -5.81
CA GLY A 48 2.26 16.87 -7.12
C GLY A 48 2.08 15.48 -7.75
N SER A 49 2.37 14.40 -7.02
CA SER A 49 2.33 13.02 -7.54
C SER A 49 1.69 12.05 -6.56
N LEU A 50 1.00 11.04 -7.09
CA LEU A 50 0.38 9.99 -6.27
C LEU A 50 1.43 9.11 -5.55
N SER A 51 2.62 8.94 -6.13
CA SER A 51 3.71 8.15 -5.55
C SER A 51 4.32 8.79 -4.30
N GLY A 52 4.29 10.12 -4.19
CA GLY A 52 4.74 10.83 -2.98
C GLY A 52 3.64 11.05 -1.95
N ALA A 53 2.41 10.61 -2.22
CA ALA A 53 1.29 10.79 -1.32
C ALA A 53 1.45 9.90 -0.09
N ARG A 54 0.96 10.36 1.06
CA ARG A 54 0.85 9.50 2.23
C ARG A 54 -0.25 8.47 1.98
N ARG A 55 0.13 7.19 2.01
CA ARG A 55 -0.76 6.05 1.79
C ARG A 55 -1.24 5.46 3.11
N PHE A 56 -2.46 4.95 3.12
CA PHE A 56 -3.07 4.25 4.23
C PHE A 56 -3.82 3.03 3.73
N ASP A 57 -3.63 1.89 4.37
CA ASP A 57 -4.38 0.67 4.02
C ASP A 57 -5.84 0.75 4.51
N ASP A 58 -6.09 1.58 5.53
CA ASP A 58 -7.38 1.70 6.21
C ASP A 58 -7.96 3.12 6.08
N GLN A 59 -9.25 3.20 5.72
CA GLN A 59 -9.96 4.47 5.54
C GLN A 59 -10.06 5.26 6.85
N THR A 60 -10.15 4.59 8.00
CA THR A 60 -10.25 5.25 9.30
C THR A 60 -8.95 5.97 9.64
N GLN A 61 -7.79 5.34 9.35
CA GLN A 61 -6.49 6.00 9.50
C GLN A 61 -6.34 7.20 8.57
N ALA A 62 -6.76 7.06 7.30
CA ALA A 62 -6.74 8.17 6.35
C ALA A 62 -7.63 9.34 6.81
N THR A 63 -8.79 9.03 7.39
CA THR A 63 -9.73 10.01 7.95
C THR A 63 -9.13 10.76 9.14
N LYS A 64 -8.48 10.04 10.06
CA LYS A 64 -7.75 10.65 11.19
C LYS A 64 -6.65 11.60 10.70
N PHE A 65 -5.94 11.20 9.64
CA PHE A 65 -4.92 12.05 9.02
C PHE A 65 -5.51 13.28 8.33
N LEU A 66 -6.63 13.14 7.60
CA LEU A 66 -7.35 14.27 7.01
C LEU A 66 -7.74 15.30 8.08
N ASN A 67 -8.19 14.83 9.24
CA ASN A 67 -8.58 15.70 10.36
C ASN A 67 -7.38 16.33 11.11
N SER A 68 -6.16 15.81 10.93
CA SER A 68 -4.95 16.34 11.56
C SER A 68 -4.17 17.32 10.68
N LEU A 69 -4.64 17.59 9.47
CA LEU A 69 -4.01 18.53 8.55
C LEU A 69 -3.95 19.95 9.16
N THR A 70 -2.82 20.61 8.96
CA THR A 70 -2.66 22.03 9.31
C THR A 70 -3.60 22.91 8.48
N SER A 71 -3.92 24.11 8.96
CA SER A 71 -4.79 25.08 8.26
C SER A 71 -4.38 25.28 6.80
N SER A 72 -3.09 25.42 6.54
CA SER A 72 -2.53 25.60 5.19
C SER A 72 -2.95 24.53 4.17
N LEU A 73 -3.16 23.28 4.62
CA LEU A 73 -3.65 22.19 3.79
C LEU A 73 -5.18 22.06 3.85
N ARG A 74 -5.81 22.40 4.97
CA ARG A 74 -7.28 22.44 5.09
C ARG A 74 -7.91 23.44 4.14
N ASP A 75 -7.23 24.56 3.88
CA ASP A 75 -7.66 25.58 2.93
C ASP A 75 -7.57 25.11 1.46
N LYS A 76 -7.01 23.92 1.21
CA LYS A 76 -6.91 23.29 -0.12
C LYS A 76 -7.97 22.22 -0.36
N SER A 77 -9.14 22.33 0.29
CA SER A 77 -10.28 21.41 0.10
C SER A 77 -9.90 19.92 0.15
N PRO A 78 -9.33 19.43 1.27
CA PRO A 78 -8.88 18.06 1.38
C PRO A 78 -10.03 17.07 1.27
N ARG A 79 -9.81 15.96 0.57
CA ARG A 79 -10.78 14.87 0.40
C ARG A 79 -10.08 13.51 0.41
N LEU A 80 -10.79 12.48 0.85
CA LEU A 80 -10.29 11.11 0.74
C LEU A 80 -10.48 10.60 -0.67
N GLU A 81 -9.46 9.93 -1.20
CA GLU A 81 -9.53 9.20 -2.46
C GLU A 81 -8.99 7.79 -2.25
N GLN A 82 -9.69 6.81 -2.83
CA GLN A 82 -9.25 5.42 -2.86
C GLN A 82 -8.60 5.13 -4.22
N HIS A 83 -7.45 4.47 -4.16
CA HIS A 83 -6.70 4.01 -5.32
C HIS A 83 -6.43 2.51 -5.18
N THR A 84 -6.03 1.85 -6.26
CA THR A 84 -5.63 0.45 -6.24
C THR A 84 -4.25 0.30 -6.85
N GLU A 85 -3.45 -0.60 -6.30
CA GLU A 85 -2.14 -0.95 -6.84
C GLU A 85 -1.97 -2.47 -6.82
N PRO A 86 -1.35 -3.07 -7.85
CA PRO A 86 -0.98 -4.48 -7.81
C PRO A 86 0.06 -4.73 -6.73
N GLN A 87 -0.28 -5.56 -5.75
CA GLN A 87 0.62 -5.99 -4.69
C GLN A 87 0.78 -7.50 -4.73
N CYS A 88 2.02 -7.98 -4.52
CA CYS A 88 2.28 -9.40 -4.35
C CYS A 88 1.93 -9.78 -2.91
N VAL A 89 0.96 -10.67 -2.73
CA VAL A 89 0.54 -11.16 -1.41
C VAL A 89 0.77 -12.65 -1.29
N GLU A 90 1.25 -13.08 -0.15
CA GLU A 90 1.43 -14.51 0.11
C GLU A 90 0.05 -15.17 0.31
N PRO A 91 -0.25 -16.28 -0.39
CA PRO A 91 -1.53 -16.95 -0.25
C PRO A 91 -1.66 -17.59 1.14
N SER A 92 -2.23 -16.86 2.10
CA SER A 92 -2.58 -17.41 3.41
C SER A 92 -3.66 -18.50 3.24
N GLY A 93 -3.46 -19.68 3.82
CA GLY A 93 -4.29 -20.88 3.63
C GLY A 93 -5.79 -20.79 3.95
N ASN A 94 -6.30 -19.61 4.30
CA ASN A 94 -7.72 -19.35 4.57
C ASN A 94 -8.38 -18.42 3.52
N ARG A 95 -7.63 -17.91 2.54
CA ARG A 95 -8.16 -17.07 1.45
C ARG A 95 -7.63 -17.55 0.10
N THR A 96 -8.55 -18.00 -0.75
CA THR A 96 -8.24 -18.34 -2.14
C THR A 96 -8.12 -17.05 -2.95
N TYR A 97 -6.91 -16.58 -3.19
CA TYR A 97 -6.68 -15.45 -4.09
C TYR A 97 -6.62 -15.96 -5.54
N GLN A 98 -7.59 -15.57 -6.37
CA GLN A 98 -7.54 -15.79 -7.81
C GLN A 98 -6.75 -14.65 -8.47
N GLY A 99 -5.44 -14.82 -8.60
CA GLY A 99 -4.58 -13.83 -9.26
C GLY A 99 -3.42 -14.48 -9.99
N ARG A 100 -2.68 -13.66 -10.75
CA ARG A 100 -1.49 -14.12 -11.47
C ARG A 100 -0.35 -14.35 -10.46
N PRO A 101 0.49 -15.38 -10.64
CA PRO A 101 1.64 -15.58 -9.77
C PRO A 101 2.61 -14.40 -9.87
N CYS A 102 3.19 -14.06 -8.74
CA CYS A 102 4.33 -13.18 -8.52
C CYS A 102 5.25 -13.86 -7.48
#